data_AF-A0A6J3LR64-F1
#
_entry.id   AF-A0A6J3LR64-F1
#
_cell.length_a   1.000
_cell.length_b   1.000
_cell.length_c   1.000
_cell.angle_alpha   90.00
_cell.angle_beta   90.00
_cell.angle_gamma   90.00
#
_symmetry.space_group_name_H-M   'P 1'
#
loop_
_entity.id
_entity.type
_entity.pdbx_description
1 polymer ?
#
loop_
_entity_poly.entity_id
_entity_poly.type
_entity_poly.pdbx_seq_one_letter_code
_entity_poly.pdbx_strand_id
1 'polypeptide(L)'
;MANEYFEHDRDWLIAVCRECKVAIWPAHAAAHLRGPHHRVNGKKAQQVADELQAWSDIVQHVRQFAVPTYVNRPVPALALYADGIQCRLDPSTCRYVSRSMQGMREHWRTRHQWSLRGGRG
;
A
#
# COMPACT_ATOMS: atom_id res chain seq x y z
N MET A 1 1.53 17.14 -15.34
CA MET A 1 0.20 16.98 -14.70
C MET A 1 0.20 15.84 -13.68
N ALA A 2 0.96 14.76 -13.90
CA ALA A 2 1.12 13.69 -12.91
C ALA A 2 1.63 14.20 -11.55
N ASN A 3 2.54 15.17 -11.55
CA ASN A 3 3.05 15.82 -10.32
C ASN A 3 1.97 16.52 -9.47
N GLU A 4 0.79 16.84 -10.02
CA GLU A 4 -0.36 17.39 -9.28
C GLU A 4 -0.92 16.37 -8.29
N TYR A 5 -0.94 15.10 -8.66
CA TYR A 5 -1.54 14.01 -7.89
C TYR A 5 -0.51 13.16 -7.17
N PHE A 6 0.65 12.98 -7.81
CA PHE A 6 1.68 12.06 -7.35
C PHE A 6 2.96 12.79 -6.99
N GLU A 7 3.61 12.32 -5.93
CA GLU A 7 4.99 12.60 -5.63
C GLU A 7 5.86 11.39 -5.94
N HIS A 8 7.06 11.64 -6.42
CA HIS A 8 8.04 10.60 -6.68
C HIS A 8 8.90 10.42 -5.42
N ASP A 9 8.84 9.23 -4.83
CA ASP A 9 9.79 8.80 -3.81
C ASP A 9 10.99 8.12 -4.48
N ARG A 10 12.15 8.79 -4.46
CA ARG A 10 13.37 8.35 -5.15
C ARG A 10 14.13 7.26 -4.39
N ASP A 11 13.94 7.17 -3.08
CA ASP A 11 14.61 6.15 -2.27
C ASP A 11 13.99 4.77 -2.54
N TRP A 12 12.68 4.75 -2.77
CA TRP A 12 11.91 3.54 -3.06
C TRP A 12 11.56 3.37 -4.54
N LEU A 13 11.83 4.37 -5.38
CA LEU A 13 11.49 4.42 -6.81
C LEU A 13 9.99 4.16 -7.02
N ILE A 14 9.13 4.83 -6.26
CA ILE A 14 7.67 4.65 -6.33
C ILE A 14 6.96 5.98 -6.53
N ALA A 15 5.78 5.92 -7.14
CA ALA A 15 4.84 7.02 -7.18
C ALA A 15 3.89 6.94 -5.99
N VAL A 16 3.75 8.04 -5.25
CA VAL A 16 2.90 8.12 -4.07
C VAL A 16 1.82 9.18 -4.28
N CYS A 17 0.57 8.82 -4.03
CA CYS A 17 -0.51 9.80 -4.08
C CYS A 17 -0.36 10.83 -2.96
N ARG A 18 -0.36 12.12 -3.31
CA ARG A 18 -0.17 13.22 -2.36
C ARG A 18 -1.28 13.32 -1.31
N GLU A 19 -2.52 12.99 -1.70
CA GLU A 19 -3.69 13.11 -0.82
C GLU A 19 -3.92 11.82 -0.02
N CYS A 20 -3.94 10.67 -0.71
CA CYS A 20 -4.21 9.39 -0.07
C CYS A 20 -2.99 8.83 0.68
N LYS A 21 -1.79 9.34 0.40
CA LYS A 21 -0.52 8.91 1.04
C LYS A 21 -0.28 7.40 0.91
N VAL A 22 -0.55 6.87 -0.29
CA VAL A 22 -0.37 5.46 -0.67
C VAL A 22 0.47 5.37 -1.95
N ALA A 23 1.30 4.33 -2.03
CA ALA A 23 2.03 4.00 -3.26
C ALA A 23 1.06 3.46 -4.32
N ILE A 24 1.18 3.93 -5.55
CA ILE A 24 0.32 3.57 -6.67
C ILE A 24 1.19 3.09 -7.83
N TRP A 25 0.88 1.89 -8.34
CA TRP A 25 1.49 1.41 -9.59
C TRP A 25 0.96 2.23 -10.77
N PRO A 26 1.79 2.57 -11.77
CA PRO A 26 1.37 3.36 -12.94
C PRO A 26 0.11 2.81 -13.64
N ALA A 27 0.06 1.50 -13.83
CA ALA A 27 -1.11 0.81 -14.40
C ALA A 27 -2.42 0.98 -13.60
N HIS A 28 -2.34 1.34 -12.32
CA HIS A 28 -3.50 1.56 -11.44
C HIS A 28 -3.81 3.05 -11.20
N ALA A 29 -2.98 3.97 -11.70
CA ALA A 29 -3.14 5.41 -11.44
C ALA A 29 -4.48 5.95 -11.95
N ALA A 30 -4.87 5.62 -13.19
CA ALA A 30 -6.15 6.07 -13.73
C ALA A 30 -7.36 5.52 -12.95
N ALA A 31 -7.27 4.28 -12.46
CA ALA A 31 -8.33 3.68 -11.63
C ALA A 31 -8.41 4.37 -10.26
N HIS A 32 -7.26 4.62 -9.63
CA HIS A 32 -7.17 5.33 -8.35
C HIS A 32 -7.77 6.73 -8.42
N LEU A 33 -7.41 7.51 -9.45
CA LEU A 33 -7.89 8.89 -9.63
C LEU A 33 -9.39 8.98 -9.94
N ARG A 34 -9.95 7.98 -10.62
CA ARG A 34 -11.42 7.88 -10.83
C ARG A 34 -12.15 7.42 -9.58
N GLY A 35 -11.42 6.88 -8.60
CA GLY A 35 -11.96 6.37 -7.36
C GLY A 35 -12.62 7.46 -6.51
N PRO A 36 -13.30 7.04 -5.42
CA PRO A 36 -14.15 7.91 -4.61
C PRO A 36 -13.39 9.07 -3.94
N HIS A 37 -12.09 8.91 -3.71
CA HIS A 37 -11.24 9.92 -3.07
C HIS A 37 -10.95 11.12 -3.98
N HIS A 38 -10.79 10.92 -5.29
CA HIS A 38 -10.37 11.99 -6.20
C HIS A 38 -11.43 12.37 -7.25
N ARG A 39 -12.24 11.40 -7.72
CA ARG A 39 -13.33 11.61 -8.69
C ARG A 39 -12.89 12.38 -9.94
N VAL A 40 -11.64 12.19 -10.37
CA VAL A 40 -11.09 12.84 -11.57
C VAL A 40 -11.77 12.26 -12.80
N ASN A 41 -12.12 13.12 -13.76
CA ASN A 41 -12.70 12.70 -15.03
C ASN A 41 -11.78 11.71 -15.76
N GLY A 42 -12.38 10.70 -16.41
CA GLY A 42 -11.65 9.60 -17.05
C GLY A 42 -10.58 10.05 -18.06
N LYS A 43 -10.83 11.09 -18.86
CA LYS A 43 -9.84 11.60 -19.82
C LYS A 43 -8.63 12.19 -19.11
N LYS A 44 -8.85 13.03 -18.09
CA LYS A 44 -7.76 13.63 -17.29
C LYS A 44 -7.02 12.54 -16.50
N ALA A 45 -7.74 11.59 -15.91
CA ALA A 45 -7.13 10.48 -15.16
C ALA A 45 -6.22 9.61 -16.04
N GLN A 46 -6.64 9.33 -17.28
CA GLN A 46 -5.81 8.57 -18.22
C GLN A 46 -4.57 9.37 -18.63
N GLN A 47 -4.72 10.66 -18.97
CA GLN A 47 -3.58 11.52 -19.30
C GLN A 47 -2.54 11.58 -18.16
N VAL A 48 -3.01 11.68 -16.92
CA VAL A 48 -2.14 11.64 -15.74
C VAL A 48 -1.44 10.27 -15.60
N ALA A 49 -2.16 9.17 -15.83
CA ALA A 49 -1.58 7.84 -15.77
C ALA A 49 -0.54 7.60 -16.89
N ASP A 50 -0.79 8.08 -18.11
CA ASP A 50 0.13 7.97 -19.24
C ASP A 50 1.42 8.77 -18.97
N GLU A 51 1.32 9.96 -18.39
CA GLU A 51 2.48 10.75 -17.96
C GLU A 51 3.25 10.05 -16.84
N LEU A 52 2.56 9.41 -15.89
CA LEU A 52 3.19 8.65 -14.81
C LEU A 52 3.91 7.40 -15.34
N GLN A 53 3.33 6.71 -16.33
CA GLN A 53 3.93 5.56 -17.01
C GLN A 53 5.25 5.94 -17.72
N ALA A 54 5.38 7.19 -18.15
CA ALA A 54 6.59 7.71 -18.80
C ALA A 54 7.72 8.07 -17.81
N TRP A 55 7.50 8.00 -16.49
CA TRP A 55 8.55 8.25 -15.51
C TRP A 55 9.58 7.11 -15.54
N SER A 56 10.83 7.41 -15.92
CA SER A 56 11.92 6.44 -16.01
C SER A 56 12.39 5.91 -14.66
N ASP A 57 12.15 6.68 -13.60
CA ASP A 57 12.80 6.49 -12.30
C ASP A 57 11.85 5.86 -11.27
N ILE A 58 10.75 5.25 -11.71
CA ILE A 58 9.85 4.49 -10.85
C ILE A 58 9.69 3.05 -11.31
N VAL A 59 9.41 2.18 -10.35
CA VAL A 59 9.05 0.80 -10.60
C VAL A 59 7.69 0.73 -11.27
N GLN A 60 7.68 0.15 -12.48
CA GLN A 60 6.50 0.11 -13.34
C GLN A 60 5.54 -1.03 -12.97
N HIS A 61 6.07 -2.12 -12.40
CA HIS A 61 5.28 -3.31 -12.07
C HIS A 61 5.62 -3.86 -10.68
N VAL A 62 4.59 -4.31 -9.96
CA VAL A 62 4.73 -4.90 -8.61
C VAL A 62 5.77 -6.02 -8.53
N ARG A 63 5.96 -6.81 -9.60
CA ARG A 63 6.94 -7.91 -9.65
C ARG A 63 8.39 -7.44 -9.68
N GLN A 64 8.63 -6.19 -10.05
CA GLN A 64 9.96 -5.57 -10.07
C GLN A 64 10.31 -4.93 -8.72
N PHE A 65 9.32 -4.78 -7.82
CA PHE A 65 9.53 -4.17 -6.51
C PHE A 65 9.92 -5.25 -5.49
N ALA A 66 11.17 -5.20 -5.03
CA ALA A 66 11.62 -6.03 -3.93
C ALA A 66 11.07 -5.47 -2.61
N VAL A 67 10.00 -6.08 -2.10
CA VAL A 67 9.43 -5.69 -0.80
C VAL A 67 10.46 -5.97 0.30
N PRO A 68 10.89 -4.95 1.06
CA PRO A 68 11.86 -5.14 2.12
C PRO A 68 11.25 -5.97 3.26
N THR A 69 12.09 -6.77 3.94
CA THR A 69 11.67 -7.54 5.11
C THR A 69 11.43 -6.65 6.34
N TYR A 70 12.08 -5.50 6.40
CA TYR A 70 11.88 -4.47 7.42
C TYR A 70 12.21 -3.08 6.86
N VAL A 71 11.62 -2.04 7.46
CA VAL A 71 11.85 -0.64 7.10
C VAL A 71 12.31 0.10 8.37
N ASN A 72 13.55 0.60 8.37
CA ASN A 72 14.15 1.25 9.54
C ASN A 72 13.66 2.68 9.78
N ARG A 73 13.18 3.36 8.73
CA ARG A 73 12.74 4.74 8.78
C ARG A 73 11.43 4.88 8.03
N PRO A 74 10.43 5.63 8.56
CA PRO A 74 9.21 5.89 7.82
C PRO A 74 9.49 6.48 6.45
N VAL A 75 8.71 6.07 5.45
CA VAL A 75 8.71 6.66 4.11
C VAL A 75 7.85 7.93 4.19
N PRO A 76 8.43 9.15 4.13
CA PRO A 76 7.69 10.38 4.46
C PRO A 76 6.48 10.65 3.56
N ALA A 77 6.52 10.17 2.32
CA ALA A 77 5.42 10.29 1.37
C ALA A 77 4.23 9.38 1.72
N LEU A 78 4.44 8.30 2.48
CA LEU A 78 3.39 7.36 2.87
C LEU A 78 2.75 7.74 4.21
N ALA A 79 1.50 7.33 4.39
CA ALA A 79 0.81 7.52 5.66
C ALA A 79 1.47 6.69 6.76
N LEU A 80 1.83 7.34 7.86
CA LEU A 80 2.30 6.68 9.07
C LEU A 80 1.13 6.46 10.03
N TYR A 81 0.98 5.21 10.48
CA TYR A 81 -0.08 4.81 11.39
C TYR A 81 0.51 4.26 12.69
N ALA A 82 -0.03 4.70 13.83
CA ALA A 82 0.42 4.28 15.16
C ALA A 82 -0.43 3.15 15.77
N ASP A 83 -1.52 2.75 15.10
CA ASP A 83 -2.48 1.74 15.53
C ASP A 83 -2.20 0.34 14.91
N GLY A 84 -0.96 0.12 14.48
CA GLY A 84 -0.54 -1.16 13.90
C GLY A 84 -0.52 -2.29 14.93
N ILE A 85 -1.18 -3.39 14.60
CA ILE A 85 -1.21 -4.63 15.38
C ILE A 85 -0.35 -5.66 14.63
N GLN A 86 0.75 -6.10 15.22
CA GLN A 86 1.59 -7.15 14.65
C GLN A 86 1.10 -8.53 15.09
N CYS A 87 1.13 -9.50 14.16
CA CYS A 87 0.87 -10.89 14.50
C CYS A 87 1.94 -11.41 15.49
N ARG A 88 1.50 -12.17 16.49
CA ARG A 88 2.37 -12.74 17.55
C ARG A 88 2.33 -14.27 17.63
N LEU A 89 1.60 -14.95 16.73
CA LEU A 89 1.45 -16.41 16.77
C LEU A 89 2.72 -17.16 16.32
N ASP A 90 3.48 -16.59 15.39
CA ASP A 90 4.82 -17.07 15.04
C ASP A 90 5.75 -15.87 14.82
N PRO A 91 6.36 -15.33 15.89
CA PRO A 91 7.22 -14.15 15.80
C PRO A 91 8.49 -14.36 14.95
N SER A 92 8.90 -15.62 14.73
CA SER A 92 10.11 -15.95 13.99
C SER A 92 9.91 -15.82 12.49
N THR A 93 8.73 -16.20 11.98
CA THR A 93 8.43 -16.22 10.54
C THR A 93 7.35 -15.23 10.10
N CYS A 94 6.44 -14.84 11.00
CA CYS A 94 5.30 -13.99 10.67
C CYS A 94 5.53 -12.54 11.09
N ARG A 95 5.67 -11.67 10.10
CA ARG A 95 5.82 -10.21 10.26
C ARG A 95 4.58 -9.43 9.84
N TYR A 96 3.44 -10.10 9.70
CA TYR A 96 2.19 -9.47 9.27
C TYR A 96 1.73 -8.42 10.28
N VAL A 97 1.32 -7.26 9.77
CA VAL A 97 0.74 -6.15 10.53
C VAL A 97 -0.62 -5.80 9.94
N SER A 98 -1.60 -5.56 10.81
CA SER A 98 -2.93 -5.05 10.42
C SER A 98 -3.30 -3.87 11.30
N ARG A 99 -4.18 -3.00 10.81
CA ARG A 99 -4.72 -1.87 11.59
C ARG A 99 -6.03 -2.19 12.29
N SER A 100 -6.54 -3.42 12.17
CA SER A 100 -7.78 -3.83 12.83
C SER A 100 -7.68 -5.24 13.40
N MET A 101 -8.34 -5.46 14.53
CA MET A 101 -8.44 -6.81 15.13
C MET A 101 -9.21 -7.77 14.23
N GLN A 102 -10.15 -7.27 13.41
CA GLN A 102 -10.85 -8.09 12.43
C GLN A 102 -9.87 -8.65 11.39
N GLY A 103 -9.04 -7.79 10.78
CA GLY A 103 -8.01 -8.21 9.84
C GLY A 103 -6.99 -9.14 10.48
N MET A 104 -6.61 -8.89 11.73
CA MET A 104 -5.70 -9.77 12.47
C MET A 104 -6.31 -11.18 12.71
N ARG A 105 -7.59 -11.26 13.09
CA ARG A 105 -8.29 -12.55 13.26
C ARG A 105 -8.39 -13.32 11.95
N GLU A 106 -8.68 -12.62 10.85
CA GLU A 106 -8.69 -13.24 9.52
C GLU A 106 -7.31 -13.77 9.13
N HIS A 107 -6.26 -12.99 9.39
CA HIS A 107 -4.88 -13.40 9.19
C HIS A 107 -4.54 -14.66 10.02
N TRP A 108 -4.87 -14.69 11.31
CA TRP A 108 -4.65 -15.88 12.16
C TRP A 108 -5.33 -17.12 11.62
N ARG A 109 -6.59 -17.00 11.20
CA ARG A 109 -7.37 -18.10 10.63
C ARG A 109 -6.76 -18.62 9.33
N THR A 110 -6.31 -17.73 8.44
CA THR A 110 -5.88 -18.11 7.08
C THR A 110 -4.41 -18.50 6.99
N ARG A 111 -3.54 -17.88 7.79
CA ARG A 111 -2.08 -18.09 7.75
C ARG A 111 -1.57 -19.01 8.83
N HIS A 112 -2.21 -19.03 9.99
CA HIS A 112 -1.81 -19.86 11.14
C HIS A 112 -2.79 -21.00 11.42
N GLN A 113 -3.89 -21.09 10.66
CA GLN A 113 -5.01 -22.01 10.92
C GLN A 113 -5.53 -21.88 12.36
N TRP A 114 -5.27 -20.73 12.98
CA TRP A 114 -5.58 -20.48 14.37
C TRP A 114 -6.96 -19.85 14.44
N SER A 115 -7.83 -20.51 15.19
CA SER A 115 -9.14 -19.97 15.55
C SER A 115 -9.29 -20.06 17.05
N LEU A 116 -9.97 -19.09 17.65
CA LEU A 116 -10.45 -19.18 19.02
C LEU A 116 -11.51 -20.29 19.08
N ARG A 117 -11.10 -21.55 19.14
CA ARG A 117 -11.97 -22.65 19.56
C ARG A 117 -11.81 -22.82 21.07
N GLY A 118 -12.86 -22.46 21.81
CA GLY A 118 -13.06 -22.87 23.22
C GLY A 118 -13.11 -21.71 24.21
N GLY A 119 -14.30 -21.42 24.72
CA GLY A 119 -14.51 -20.44 25.79
C GLY A 119 -15.96 -20.01 25.95
N ARG A 120 -16.92 -20.94 25.93
CA ARG A 120 -18.16 -20.74 26.68
C ARG A 120 -17.85 -21.19 28.09
N GLY A 121 -17.44 -20.24 28.93
CA GLY A 121 -17.71 -20.30 30.36
C GLY A 121 -19.07 -19.68 30.59
#